data_AF-A0A8X6NX15-F1
#
_entry.id   AF-A0A8X6NX15-F1
#
_cell.length_a   1.000
_cell.length_b   1.000
_cell.length_c   1.000
_cell.angle_alpha   90.00
_cell.angle_beta   90.00
_cell.angle_gamma   90.00
#
_symmetry.space_group_name_H-M   'P 1'
#
loop_
_entity.id
_entity.type
_entity.pdbx_description
1 polymer ?
#
loop_
_entity_poly.entity_id
_entity_poly.type
_entity_poly.pdbx_seq_one_letter_code
_entity_poly.pdbx_strand_id
1 'polypeptide(L)'
;MRHFLNNTQPLQVLLKDRKQLSGALDALTDNLTRTKLQKINAEIKLTYAQIKRDKWNELCTILAPRVLNTKNYGMHELDAVFHDIDLRKSPGLDQIHGCMIDHLDWNARRRLLDIINFSWSSGHLPRDWKRATLIPI
;
A
#
# COMPACT_ATOMS: atom_id res chain seq x y z
N MET A 1 -6.03 1.96 -2.83
CA MET A 1 -5.69 0.76 -2.01
C MET A 1 -6.23 0.74 -0.57
N ARG A 2 -6.29 1.86 0.19
CA ARG A 2 -6.80 1.83 1.59
C ARG A 2 -8.27 1.38 1.70
N HIS A 3 -9.11 1.67 0.71
CA HIS A 3 -10.54 1.31 0.72
C HIS A 3 -10.81 -0.20 0.62
N PHE A 4 -9.91 -0.98 0.00
CA PHE A 4 -10.14 -2.43 -0.20
C PHE A 4 -9.82 -3.27 1.04
N LEU A 5 -8.85 -2.85 1.85
CA LEU A 5 -8.40 -3.62 3.03
C LEU A 5 -9.34 -3.46 4.23
N ASN A 6 -10.11 -2.38 4.28
CA ASN A 6 -11.04 -2.13 5.37
C ASN A 6 -12.33 -2.95 5.25
N ASN A 7 -12.59 -3.65 4.14
CA ASN A 7 -13.87 -4.36 3.92
C ASN A 7 -13.81 -5.88 4.16
N THR A 8 -12.69 -6.42 4.63
CA THR A 8 -12.59 -7.85 4.91
C THR A 8 -13.34 -8.19 6.20
N GLN A 9 -14.26 -9.14 6.13
CA GLN A 9 -15.13 -9.55 7.24
C GLN A 9 -14.37 -9.81 8.56
N PRO A 10 -13.20 -10.50 8.55
CA PRO A 10 -12.44 -10.75 9.79
C PRO A 10 -11.91 -9.46 10.45
N LEU A 11 -11.48 -8.47 9.67
CA LEU A 11 -10.94 -7.22 10.20
C LEU A 11 -12.07 -6.33 10.77
N GLN A 12 -13.24 -6.32 10.12
CA GLN A 12 -14.40 -5.56 10.56
C GLN A 12 -14.93 -6.01 11.93
N VAL A 13 -14.96 -7.31 12.19
CA VAL A 13 -15.35 -7.87 13.50
C VAL A 13 -14.41 -7.36 14.59
N LEU A 14 -13.10 -7.50 14.39
CA LEU A 14 -12.09 -7.05 15.36
C LEU A 14 -12.13 -5.53 15.60
N LEU A 15 -12.39 -4.73 14.56
CA LEU A 15 -12.55 -3.28 14.68
C LEU A 15 -13.80 -2.88 15.48
N LYS A 16 -14.90 -3.62 15.32
CA LYS A 16 -16.14 -3.42 16.09
C LYS A 16 -15.92 -3.76 17.57
N ASP A 17 -15.25 -4.88 17.86
CA ASP A 17 -14.94 -5.31 19.23
C ASP A 17 -13.99 -4.32 19.91
N ARG A 18 -12.98 -3.82 19.19
CA ARG A 18 -12.08 -2.75 19.68
C ARG A 18 -12.86 -1.50 20.07
N LYS A 19 -13.83 -1.08 19.24
CA LYS A 19 -14.66 0.12 19.51
C LYS A 19 -15.50 -0.06 20.77
N GLN A 20 -16.07 -1.23 20.98
CA GLN A 20 -16.84 -1.56 22.19
C GLN A 20 -15.97 -1.56 23.44
N LEU A 21 -14.80 -2.21 23.40
CA LEU A 21 -13.88 -2.26 24.55
C LEU A 21 -13.27 -0.90 24.88
N SER A 22 -12.99 -0.05 23.88
CA SER A 22 -12.52 1.32 24.11
C SER A 22 -13.57 2.13 24.87
N GLY A 23 -14.83 2.10 24.43
CA GLY A 23 -15.90 2.81 25.13
C GLY A 23 -16.16 2.27 26.54
N ALA A 24 -15.99 0.97 26.77
CA ALA A 24 -16.08 0.38 28.12
C ALA A 24 -14.93 0.79 29.03
N LEU A 25 -13.70 0.92 28.50
CA LEU A 25 -12.53 1.39 29.26
C LEU A 25 -12.66 2.87 29.65
N ASP A 26 -13.23 3.70 28.77
CA ASP A 26 -13.51 5.11 29.05
C ASP A 26 -14.57 5.26 30.16
N ALA A 27 -15.45 4.27 30.33
CA ALA A 27 -16.47 4.23 31.38
C ALA A 27 -15.98 3.59 32.70
N LEU A 28 -15.05 2.63 32.64
CA LEU A 28 -14.51 1.87 33.77
C LEU A 28 -13.02 1.59 33.55
N THR A 29 -12.16 2.20 34.37
CA THR A 29 -10.70 1.99 34.34
C THR A 29 -10.29 0.66 34.98
N ASP A 30 -10.63 -0.45 34.33
CA ASP A 30 -10.30 -1.81 34.76
C ASP A 30 -9.11 -2.41 33.96
N ASN A 31 -8.22 -3.10 34.67
CA ASN A 31 -7.01 -3.72 34.10
C ASN A 31 -7.31 -4.91 33.18
N LEU A 32 -8.39 -5.66 33.43
CA LEU A 32 -8.80 -6.76 32.57
C LEU A 32 -9.27 -6.22 31.20
N THR A 33 -10.00 -5.11 31.20
CA THR A 33 -10.46 -4.40 30.00
C THR A 33 -9.28 -3.86 29.19
N ARG A 34 -8.26 -3.28 29.86
CA ARG A 34 -7.00 -2.87 29.21
C ARG A 34 -6.28 -4.04 28.55
N THR A 35 -6.19 -5.19 29.22
CA THR A 35 -5.53 -6.39 28.70
C THR A 35 -6.26 -6.94 27.46
N LYS A 36 -7.60 -7.00 27.51
CA LYS A 36 -8.43 -7.40 26.36
C LYS A 36 -8.24 -6.46 25.17
N LEU A 37 -8.18 -5.14 25.40
CA LEU A 37 -7.96 -4.16 24.34
C LEU A 37 -6.59 -4.33 23.67
N GLN A 38 -5.53 -4.58 24.46
CA GLN A 38 -4.19 -4.85 23.92
C GLN A 38 -4.16 -6.12 23.07
N LYS A 39 -4.86 -7.18 23.50
CA LYS A 39 -4.99 -8.42 22.73
C LYS A 39 -5.69 -8.19 21.38
N ILE A 40 -6.81 -7.48 21.37
CA ILE A 40 -7.51 -7.13 20.13
C ILE A 40 -6.64 -6.27 19.21
N ASN A 41 -5.89 -5.32 19.76
CA ASN A 41 -4.97 -4.50 18.95
C ASN A 41 -3.86 -5.34 18.31
N ALA A 42 -3.31 -6.33 19.02
CA ALA A 42 -2.33 -7.26 18.47
C ALA A 42 -2.94 -8.12 17.36
N GLU A 43 -4.17 -8.61 17.56
CA GLU A 43 -4.90 -9.41 16.58
C GLU A 43 -5.22 -8.63 15.30
N ILE A 44 -5.65 -7.37 15.42
CA ILE A 44 -5.84 -6.46 14.28
C ILE A 44 -4.55 -6.32 13.47
N LYS A 45 -3.40 -6.13 14.12
CA LYS A 45 -2.10 -6.00 13.43
C LYS A 45 -1.77 -7.26 12.64
N LEU A 46 -1.96 -8.44 13.25
CA LEU A 46 -1.69 -9.72 12.61
C LEU A 46 -2.62 -9.97 11.43
N THR A 47 -3.93 -9.80 11.63
CA THR A 47 -4.95 -9.99 10.58
C THR A 47 -4.71 -9.04 9.41
N TYR A 48 -4.37 -7.78 9.68
CA TYR A 48 -4.03 -6.83 8.61
C TYR A 48 -2.79 -7.25 7.81
N ALA A 49 -1.73 -7.69 8.51
CA ALA A 49 -0.52 -8.19 7.85
C ALA A 49 -0.78 -9.44 7.01
N GLN A 50 -1.65 -10.34 7.51
CA GLN A 50 -2.04 -11.56 6.79
C GLN A 50 -2.85 -11.25 5.54
N ILE A 51 -3.90 -10.42 5.64
CA ILE A 51 -4.71 -9.98 4.49
C ILE A 51 -3.82 -9.35 3.41
N LYS A 52 -2.86 -8.51 3.81
CA LYS A 52 -1.93 -7.88 2.88
C LYS A 52 -1.04 -8.91 2.18
N ARG A 53 -0.56 -9.92 2.93
CA ARG A 53 0.26 -11.01 2.40
C ARG A 53 -0.53 -11.91 1.45
N ASP A 54 -1.75 -12.29 1.82
CA ASP A 54 -2.61 -13.13 1.00
C ASP A 54 -2.95 -12.42 -0.31
N LYS A 55 -3.25 -11.12 -0.26
CA LYS A 55 -3.47 -10.34 -1.47
C LYS A 55 -2.23 -10.25 -2.35
N TRP A 56 -1.06 -10.08 -1.74
CA TRP A 56 0.20 -10.10 -2.47
C TRP A 56 0.42 -11.45 -3.17
N ASN A 57 0.17 -12.56 -2.46
CA ASN A 57 0.30 -13.90 -3.02
C ASN A 57 -0.72 -14.17 -4.13
N GLU A 58 -1.97 -13.71 -3.98
CA GLU A 58 -3.01 -13.77 -5.01
C GLU A 58 -2.56 -13.03 -6.28
N LEU A 59 -2.10 -11.78 -6.13
CA LEU A 59 -1.57 -10.99 -7.24
C LEU A 59 -0.37 -11.66 -7.88
N CYS A 60 0.59 -12.14 -7.09
CA CYS A 60 1.73 -12.88 -7.61
C CYS A 60 1.26 -14.13 -8.35
N THR A 61 0.28 -14.88 -7.86
CA THR A 61 -0.22 -16.10 -8.51
C THR A 61 -0.88 -15.80 -9.85
N ILE A 62 -1.72 -14.74 -9.90
CA ILE A 62 -2.34 -14.26 -11.15
C ILE A 62 -1.26 -13.82 -12.16
N LEU A 63 -0.15 -13.29 -11.66
CA LEU A 63 0.95 -12.75 -12.47
C LEU A 63 2.13 -13.73 -12.67
N ALA A 64 2.11 -14.93 -12.07
CA ALA A 64 3.31 -15.75 -11.85
C ALA A 64 3.77 -16.61 -13.03
N PRO A 65 2.92 -17.10 -13.96
CA PRO A 65 3.46 -17.81 -15.12
C PRO A 65 3.08 -17.12 -16.43
N ARG A 66 4.10 -16.49 -17.03
CA ARG A 66 4.23 -16.15 -18.46
C ARG A 66 3.33 -15.02 -18.96
N VAL A 67 3.83 -13.78 -18.91
CA VAL A 67 4.14 -12.93 -20.08
C VAL A 67 5.02 -11.81 -19.49
N LEU A 68 6.26 -11.63 -19.97
CA LEU A 68 6.88 -10.29 -19.94
C LEU A 68 5.87 -9.40 -20.63
N ASN A 69 4.98 -8.71 -19.88
CA ASN A 69 3.75 -8.13 -20.44
C ASN A 69 4.15 -7.35 -21.71
N THR A 70 3.92 -7.95 -22.88
CA THR A 70 4.37 -7.38 -24.16
C THR A 70 3.55 -6.15 -24.49
N LYS A 71 2.45 -5.96 -23.74
CA LYS A 71 1.65 -4.76 -23.74
C LYS A 71 2.35 -3.68 -22.91
N ASN A 72 2.86 -2.69 -23.64
CA ASN A 72 3.26 -1.41 -23.06
C ASN A 72 2.05 -0.69 -22.47
N TYR A 73 2.26 -0.01 -21.36
CA TYR A 73 1.28 0.90 -20.76
C TYR A 73 1.10 2.13 -21.64
N GLY A 74 -0.13 2.62 -21.72
CA GLY A 74 -0.50 3.84 -22.44
C GLY A 74 -0.58 5.07 -21.52
N MET A 75 -0.63 6.25 -22.13
CA MET A 75 -0.70 7.50 -21.35
C MET A 75 -1.97 7.60 -20.48
N HIS A 76 -3.10 7.07 -20.96
CA HIS A 76 -4.35 7.04 -20.20
C HIS A 76 -4.23 6.23 -18.89
N GLU A 77 -3.46 5.13 -18.89
CA GLU A 77 -3.17 4.36 -17.68
C GLU A 77 -2.27 5.16 -16.73
N LEU A 78 -1.29 5.88 -17.27
CA LEU A 78 -0.44 6.78 -16.48
C LEU A 78 -1.26 7.89 -15.83
N ASP A 79 -2.11 8.59 -16.59
CA ASP A 79 -2.94 9.69 -16.10
C ASP A 79 -3.94 9.22 -15.04
N ALA A 80 -4.49 8.01 -15.18
CA ALA A 80 -5.36 7.41 -14.16
C ALA A 80 -4.61 7.19 -12.84
N VAL A 81 -3.35 6.73 -12.89
CA VAL A 81 -2.52 6.55 -11.69
C VAL A 81 -2.16 7.90 -11.05
N PHE A 82 -1.91 8.94 -11.86
CA PHE A 82 -1.61 10.27 -11.35
C PHE A 82 -2.81 10.87 -10.61
N HIS A 83 -4.02 10.61 -11.08
CA HIS A 83 -5.24 11.02 -10.37
C HIS A 83 -5.36 10.38 -8.97
N ASP A 84 -4.87 9.15 -8.81
CA ASP A 84 -4.99 8.37 -7.57
C ASP A 84 -3.80 8.54 -6.60
N ILE A 85 -2.81 9.37 -6.94
CA ILE A 85 -1.57 9.49 -6.15
C ILE A 85 -1.82 10.21 -4.81
N ASP A 86 -1.32 9.64 -3.70
CA ASP A 86 -1.43 10.27 -2.36
C ASP A 86 -0.30 11.29 -2.18
N LEU A 87 -0.58 12.56 -2.47
CA LEU A 87 0.38 13.67 -2.43
C LEU A 87 0.99 13.94 -1.04
N ARG A 88 0.40 13.40 0.03
CA ARG A 88 0.85 13.59 1.41
C ARG A 88 1.92 12.59 1.85
N LYS A 89 2.35 11.71 0.95
CA LYS A 89 3.40 10.74 1.24
C LYS A 89 4.76 11.44 1.35
N SER A 90 5.55 10.96 2.30
CA SER A 90 6.96 11.35 2.43
C SER A 90 7.71 11.01 1.14
N PRO A 91 8.70 11.82 0.74
CA PRO A 91 9.47 11.58 -0.46
C PRO A 91 10.34 10.33 -0.32
N GLY A 92 10.75 9.78 -1.46
CA GLY A 92 11.73 8.70 -1.50
C GLY A 92 13.14 9.17 -1.12
N LEU A 93 14.11 8.27 -1.23
CA LEU A 93 15.53 8.59 -1.04
C LEU A 93 16.05 9.62 -2.07
N ASP A 94 15.37 9.69 -3.21
CA ASP A 94 15.59 10.65 -4.30
C ASP A 94 15.03 12.05 -4.00
N GLN A 95 14.36 12.24 -2.86
CA GLN A 95 13.67 13.49 -2.48
C GLN A 95 12.55 13.92 -3.46
N ILE A 96 12.08 13.00 -4.31
CA ILE A 96 10.98 13.27 -5.23
C ILE A 96 9.66 13.09 -4.48
N HIS A 97 8.89 14.17 -4.40
CA HIS A 97 7.55 14.15 -3.82
C HIS A 97 6.49 13.79 -4.86
N GLY A 98 5.37 13.19 -4.41
CA GLY A 98 4.22 12.91 -5.27
C GLY A 98 3.66 14.17 -5.95
N CYS A 99 3.73 15.34 -5.29
CA CYS A 99 3.33 16.61 -5.90
C CYS A 99 4.23 17.02 -7.07
N MET A 100 5.52 16.67 -7.06
CA MET A 100 6.40 16.96 -8.19
C MET A 100 6.04 16.10 -9.40
N ILE A 101 5.61 14.86 -9.16
CA ILE A 101 5.14 13.93 -10.20
C ILE A 101 3.84 14.47 -10.83
N ASP A 102 2.90 14.94 -10.00
CA ASP A 102 1.63 15.51 -10.49
C ASP A 102 1.83 16.71 -11.44
N HIS A 103 2.82 17.56 -11.16
CA HIS A 103 3.15 18.74 -11.97
C HIS A 103 4.02 18.48 -13.21
N LEU A 104 4.34 17.22 -13.53
CA LEU A 104 5.10 16.91 -14.73
C LEU A 104 4.36 17.35 -15.98
N ASP A 105 5.07 18.02 -16.88
CA ASP A 105 4.56 18.34 -18.21
C ASP A 105 4.40 17.07 -19.06
N TRP A 106 3.72 17.22 -20.20
CA TRP A 106 3.47 16.11 -21.11
C TRP A 106 4.74 15.36 -21.53
N ASN A 107 5.84 16.09 -21.78
CA ASN A 107 7.09 15.48 -22.23
C ASN A 107 7.75 14.66 -21.12
N ALA A 108 7.76 15.18 -19.88
CA ALA A 108 8.30 14.44 -18.76
C ALA A 108 7.44 13.22 -18.41
N ARG A 109 6.10 13.32 -18.47
CA ARG A 109 5.19 12.17 -18.32
C ARG A 109 5.46 11.09 -19.36
N ARG A 110 5.68 11.48 -20.63
CA ARG A 110 6.03 10.55 -21.71
C ARG A 110 7.35 9.84 -21.45
N ARG A 111 8.40 10.58 -21.05
CA ARG A 111 9.69 9.97 -20.70
C ARG A 111 9.58 9.00 -19.52
N LEU A 112 8.79 9.34 -18.51
CA LEU A 112 8.53 8.46 -17.39
C LEU A 112 7.84 7.16 -17.84
N LEU A 113 6.83 7.27 -18.71
CA LEU A 113 6.16 6.12 -19.31
C LEU A 113 7.13 5.23 -20.10
N ASP A 114 8.01 5.84 -20.89
CA ASP A 114 9.03 5.12 -21.65
C ASP A 114 9.98 4.34 -20.72
N ILE A 115 10.41 4.93 -19.61
CA ILE A 115 11.25 4.26 -18.60
C ILE A 115 10.52 3.09 -17.94
N ILE A 116 9.24 3.28 -17.59
CA ILE A 116 8.41 2.23 -16.97
C ILE A 116 8.25 1.06 -17.94
N ASN A 117 7.84 1.33 -19.18
CA ASN A 117 7.66 0.32 -20.22
C ASN A 117 8.96 -0.40 -20.56
N PHE A 118 10.08 0.33 -20.61
CA PHE A 118 11.40 -0.27 -20.78
C PHE A 118 11.77 -1.20 -19.63
N SER A 119 11.55 -0.76 -18.39
CA SER A 119 11.85 -1.58 -17.20
C SER A 119 11.00 -2.84 -17.15
N TRP A 120 9.74 -2.74 -17.57
CA TRP A 120 8.79 -3.84 -17.60
C TRP A 120 9.09 -4.85 -18.72
N SER A 121 9.37 -4.37 -19.93
CA SER A 121 9.69 -5.21 -21.09
C SER A 121 11.06 -5.88 -20.98
N SER A 122 12.06 -5.18 -20.43
CA SER A 122 13.39 -5.74 -20.20
C SER A 122 13.46 -6.66 -18.98
N GLY A 123 12.48 -6.59 -18.07
CA GLY A 123 12.52 -7.29 -16.78
C GLY A 123 13.57 -6.75 -15.80
N HIS A 124 14.19 -5.61 -16.09
CA HIS A 124 15.24 -4.99 -15.28
C HIS A 124 14.73 -3.70 -14.63
N LEU A 125 14.68 -3.71 -13.30
CA LEU A 125 14.39 -2.51 -12.50
C LEU A 125 15.70 -1.82 -12.09
N PRO A 126 15.74 -0.47 -12.05
CA PRO A 126 16.86 0.27 -11.48
C PRO A 126 17.20 -0.24 -10.07
N ARG A 127 18.51 -0.36 -9.78
CA ARG A 127 18.98 -0.91 -8.49
C ARG A 127 18.47 -0.08 -7.30
N ASP A 128 18.40 1.23 -7.45
CA ASP A 128 17.96 2.13 -6.38
C ASP A 128 16.48 1.96 -6.02
N TRP A 129 15.64 1.47 -6.94
CA TRP A 129 14.24 1.16 -6.64
C TRP A 129 14.08 -0.06 -5.73
N LYS A 130 15.14 -0.88 -5.59
CA LYS A 130 15.18 -2.03 -4.67
C LYS A 130 15.73 -1.67 -3.29
N ARG A 131 16.14 -0.42 -3.05
CA ARG A 131 16.75 0.03 -1.80
C ARG A 131 15.73 0.79 -0.98
N ALA A 132 15.61 0.43 0.30
CA ALA A 132 14.79 1.15 1.27
C ALA A 132 15.63 1.51 2.50
N THR A 133 15.43 2.70 3.04
CA THR A 133 16.04 3.11 4.32
C THR A 133 15.16 2.64 5.47
N LEU A 134 15.74 1.81 6.33
CA LEU A 134 15.10 1.39 7.57
C LEU A 134 15.33 2.49 8.62
N ILE A 135 14.26 3.19 9.00
CA ILE A 135 14.28 4.13 10.12
C ILE A 135 13.76 3.38 11.35
N PRO A 136 14.60 3.11 12.36
CA PRO A 136 14.15 2.49 13.61
C PRO A 136 13.16 3.40 14.33
N ILE A 137 12.13 2.80 14.95
CA ILE A 137 11.12 3.47 15.77
C ILE A 137 11.58 3.48 17.23
#